data_AF-A0AAW9IJM0-F1
#
_entry.id   AF-A0AAW9IJM0-F1
#
_cell.length_a   1.000
_cell.length_b   1.000
_cell.length_c   1.000
_cell.angle_alpha   90.00
_cell.angle_beta   90.00
_cell.angle_gamma   90.00
#
_symmetry.space_group_name_H-M   'P 1'
#
loop_
_entity.id
_entity.type
_entity.pdbx_description
1 polymer ?
#
loop_
_entity_poly.entity_id
_entity_poly.type
_entity_poly.pdbx_seq_one_letter_code
_entity_poly.pdbx_strand_id
1 'polypeptide(L)'
;MNHDINVKKTRLNCFRQSKVPGEFMLQMRVPGGTVNAKYLGDVQYIAETYGNGTFHIGMRQTFSIPGIKYENIPSVNEYIANYLKEVEIDECNCDMTIDENGYPTIGARNIMACIG
;
A
#
# COMPACT_ATOMS: atom_id res chain seq x y z
N MET A 1 8.05 15.41 16.70
CA MET A 1 9.42 14.87 16.75
C MET A 1 10.01 15.01 15.36
N ASN A 2 11.18 15.64 15.23
CA ASN A 2 11.91 15.72 13.95
C ASN A 2 12.67 14.41 13.75
N HIS A 3 11.99 13.40 13.20
CA HIS A 3 12.66 12.20 12.69
C HIS A 3 13.34 12.54 11.36
N ASP A 4 14.63 12.21 11.22
CA ASP A 4 15.30 12.23 9.91
C ASP A 4 14.81 11.03 9.09
N ILE A 5 13.82 11.27 8.24
CA ILE A 5 13.12 10.21 7.50
C ILE A 5 13.67 10.14 6.08
N ASN A 6 14.14 8.95 5.71
CA ASN A 6 14.50 8.66 4.32
C ASN A 6 13.24 8.46 3.45
N VAL A 7 12.65 9.56 3.01
CA VAL A 7 11.43 9.56 2.18
C VAL A 7 11.64 8.79 0.87
N LYS A 8 12.86 8.79 0.30
CA LYS A 8 13.15 8.02 -0.92
C LYS A 8 12.95 6.52 -0.70
N LYS A 9 13.41 5.98 0.44
CA LYS A 9 13.19 4.57 0.80
C LYS A 9 11.70 4.27 0.95
N THR A 10 10.95 5.08 1.68
CA THR A 10 9.49 4.88 1.86
C THR A 10 8.73 4.91 0.53
N ARG A 11 9.17 5.73 -0.44
CA ARG A 11 8.54 5.84 -1.75
C ARG A 11 8.65 4.57 -2.59
N LEU A 12 9.74 3.81 -2.44
CA LEU A 12 9.92 2.52 -3.10
C LEU A 12 8.82 1.54 -2.67
N ASN A 13 8.41 1.62 -1.41
CA ASN A 13 7.47 0.71 -0.78
C ASN A 13 6.01 1.21 -0.88
N CYS A 14 5.71 2.02 -1.90
CA CYS A 14 4.41 2.64 -2.16
C CYS A 14 3.85 3.56 -1.05
N PHE A 15 4.70 4.07 -0.15
CA PHE A 15 4.33 5.15 0.75
C PHE A 15 4.58 6.53 0.13
N ARG A 16 3.70 7.49 0.43
CA ARG A 16 3.82 8.89 0.01
C ARG A 16 3.65 9.78 1.21
N GLN A 17 4.65 10.60 1.50
CA GLN A 17 4.53 11.56 2.60
C GLN A 17 3.38 12.55 2.29
N SER A 18 2.56 12.81 3.29
CA SER A 18 1.49 13.79 3.24
C SER A 18 2.06 15.21 3.44
N LYS A 19 1.17 16.21 3.51
CA LYS A 19 1.55 17.57 3.93
C LYS A 19 2.00 17.66 5.39
N VAL A 20 1.63 16.68 6.21
CA VAL A 20 2.01 16.60 7.63
C VAL A 20 3.32 15.82 7.74
N PRO A 21 4.40 16.43 8.26
CA PRO A 21 5.68 15.73 8.43
C PRO A 21 5.53 14.46 9.28
N GLY A 22 6.17 13.38 8.83
CA GLY A 22 6.10 12.06 9.49
C GLY A 22 4.81 11.27 9.23
N GLU A 23 3.86 11.81 8.47
CA GLU A 23 2.63 11.12 8.07
C GLU A 23 2.67 10.74 6.59
N PHE A 24 2.22 9.53 6.29
CA PHE A 24 2.28 8.89 4.99
C PHE A 24 0.91 8.37 4.57
N MET A 25 0.77 8.17 3.26
CA MET A 25 -0.30 7.43 2.63
C MET A 25 0.28 6.17 2.01
N LEU A 26 -0.32 5.01 2.31
CA LEU A 26 -0.06 3.75 1.61
C LEU A 26 -0.95 3.67 0.38
N GLN A 27 -0.36 3.41 -0.78
CA GLN A 27 -1.11 3.11 -2.01
C GLN A 27 -1.04 1.61 -2.32
N MET A 28 -2.11 0.88 -2.03
CA MET A 28 -2.27 -0.52 -2.40
C MET A 28 -2.66 -0.65 -3.88
N ARG A 29 -1.98 -1.54 -4.59
CA ARG A 29 -2.26 -1.87 -5.99
C ARG A 29 -3.39 -2.86 -6.10
N VAL A 30 -4.32 -2.59 -7.01
CA VAL A 30 -5.49 -3.41 -7.30
C VAL A 30 -5.50 -3.62 -8.83
N PRO A 31 -4.76 -4.61 -9.35
CA PRO A 31 -4.64 -4.87 -10.78
C PRO A 31 -6.01 -5.07 -11.42
N GLY A 32 -6.27 -4.37 -12.53
CA GLY A 32 -7.54 -4.45 -13.24
C GLY A 32 -8.76 -3.94 -12.45
N GLY A 33 -8.55 -3.23 -11.34
CA GLY A 33 -9.65 -2.75 -10.51
C GLY A 33 -10.37 -3.83 -9.70
N THR A 34 -9.82 -5.04 -9.63
CA THR A 34 -10.47 -6.20 -8.99
C THR A 34 -9.55 -6.86 -7.97
N VAL A 35 -10.06 -7.13 -6.77
CA VAL A 35 -9.38 -7.96 -5.75
C VAL A 35 -10.40 -8.85 -5.05
N ASN A 36 -9.93 -9.87 -4.33
CA ASN A 36 -10.79 -10.67 -3.46
C ASN A 36 -11.46 -9.80 -2.36
N ALA A 37 -12.77 -9.94 -2.18
CA ALA A 37 -13.56 -9.16 -1.22
C ALA A 37 -13.03 -9.22 0.23
N LYS A 38 -12.33 -10.30 0.62
CA LYS A 38 -11.70 -10.42 1.96
C LYS A 38 -10.75 -9.25 2.26
N TYR A 39 -10.10 -8.70 1.24
CA TYR A 39 -9.14 -7.60 1.37
C TYR A 39 -9.78 -6.24 1.62
N LEU A 40 -11.10 -6.11 1.43
CA LEU A 40 -11.79 -4.90 1.87
C LEU A 40 -11.75 -4.75 3.40
N GLY A 41 -11.79 -5.87 4.13
CA GLY A 41 -11.60 -5.90 5.59
C GLY A 41 -10.20 -5.46 5.99
N ASP A 42 -9.17 -5.84 5.22
CA ASP A 42 -7.79 -5.40 5.44
C ASP A 42 -7.63 -3.89 5.22
N VAL A 43 -8.23 -3.34 4.15
CA VAL A 43 -8.23 -1.89 3.89
C VAL A 43 -8.90 -1.14 5.04
N GLN A 44 -10.05 -1.62 5.52
CA GLN A 44 -10.73 -1.04 6.67
C GLN A 44 -9.85 -1.07 7.92
N TYR A 45 -9.30 -2.24 8.26
CA TYR A 45 -8.46 -2.42 9.45
C TYR A 45 -7.25 -1.47 9.44
N ILE A 46 -6.55 -1.37 8.31
CA ILE A 46 -5.37 -0.49 8.20
C ILE A 46 -5.79 0.97 8.33
N ALA A 47 -6.90 1.38 7.71
CA ALA A 47 -7.40 2.74 7.78
C ALA A 47 -7.78 3.16 9.20
N GLU A 48 -8.47 2.30 9.95
CA GLU A 48 -8.91 2.56 11.33
C GLU A 48 -7.77 2.46 12.35
N THR A 49 -6.84 1.51 12.16
CA THR A 49 -5.78 1.21 13.15
C THR A 49 -4.54 2.07 12.97
N TYR A 50 -4.08 2.24 11.73
CA TYR A 50 -2.83 2.92 11.42
C TYR A 50 -3.03 4.26 10.70
N GLY A 51 -4.13 4.40 9.97
CA GLY A 51 -4.49 5.60 9.21
C GLY A 51 -5.30 6.61 10.01
N ASN A 52 -6.10 7.40 9.28
CA ASN A 52 -6.99 8.42 9.85
C ASN A 52 -8.48 8.02 9.78
N GLY A 53 -8.79 6.73 9.62
CA GLY A 53 -10.14 6.19 9.48
C GLY A 53 -10.75 6.34 8.09
N THR A 54 -10.00 6.81 7.09
CA THR A 54 -10.48 6.97 5.71
C THR A 54 -9.60 6.22 4.72
N PHE A 55 -10.16 5.90 3.55
CA PHE A 55 -9.41 5.47 2.38
C PHE A 55 -9.97 6.14 1.13
N HIS A 56 -9.14 6.23 0.09
CA HIS A 56 -9.47 6.85 -1.19
C HIS A 56 -9.27 5.86 -2.33
N ILE A 57 -10.25 5.77 -3.23
CA ILE A 57 -10.11 5.03 -4.48
C ILE A 57 -9.43 5.95 -5.48
N GLY A 58 -8.16 5.66 -5.77
CA GLY A 58 -7.36 6.46 -6.68
C GLY A 58 -7.76 6.28 -8.14
N MET A 59 -7.45 7.29 -8.96
CA MET A 59 -7.73 7.32 -10.41
C MET A 59 -7.12 6.15 -11.19
N ARG A 60 -6.10 5.50 -10.62
CA ARG A 60 -5.50 4.30 -11.20
C ARG A 60 -6.10 3.00 -10.66
N GLN A 61 -7.34 3.05 -10.16
CA GLN A 61 -8.02 1.93 -9.52
C GLN A 61 -7.18 1.36 -8.37
N THR A 62 -6.83 2.18 -7.37
CA THR A 62 -5.98 1.77 -6.22
C THR A 62 -6.67 2.10 -4.92
N PHE A 63 -6.44 1.35 -3.85
CA PHE A 63 -6.80 1.80 -2.50
C PHE A 63 -5.67 2.64 -1.91
N SER A 64 -5.97 3.87 -1.49
CA SER A 64 -5.02 4.79 -0.88
C SER A 64 -5.44 5.09 0.56
N ILE A 65 -4.60 4.76 1.53
CA ILE A 65 -4.91 4.86 2.96
C ILE A 65 -4.03 5.97 3.58
N PRO A 66 -4.56 7.18 3.80
CA PRO A 66 -3.82 8.28 4.42
C PRO A 66 -3.72 8.17 5.95
N GLY A 67 -2.86 8.98 6.54
CA GLY A 67 -2.75 9.13 8.00
C GLY A 67 -1.74 8.22 8.69
N ILE A 68 -1.04 7.36 7.95
CA ILE A 68 -0.11 6.38 8.50
C ILE A 68 1.15 7.08 9.02
N LYS A 69 1.39 7.00 10.32
CA LYS A 69 2.62 7.54 10.93
C LYS A 69 3.83 6.71 10.52
N TYR A 70 4.98 7.36 10.35
CA TYR A 70 6.23 6.73 9.91
C TYR A 70 6.58 5.48 10.73
N GLU A 71 6.36 5.55 12.04
CA GLU A 71 6.68 4.50 13.00
C GLU A 71 5.84 3.23 12.76
N ASN A 72 4.67 3.35 12.13
CA ASN A 72 3.76 2.24 11.86
C ASN A 72 4.01 1.57 10.51
N ILE A 73 4.87 2.13 9.65
CA ILE A 73 5.16 1.57 8.31
C ILE A 73 5.60 0.10 8.38
N PRO A 74 6.52 -0.32 9.26
CA PRO A 74 6.92 -1.73 9.35
C PRO A 74 5.74 -2.66 9.67
N SER A 75 4.89 -2.30 10.63
CA SER A 75 3.71 -3.10 10.99
C SER A 75 2.70 -3.18 9.85
N VAL A 76 2.52 -2.10 9.10
CA VAL A 76 1.65 -2.09 7.91
C VAL A 76 2.22 -2.99 6.81
N ASN A 77 3.53 -2.96 6.56
CA ASN A 77 4.19 -3.82 5.58
C ASN A 77 4.04 -5.30 5.91
N GLU A 78 4.24 -5.66 7.18
CA GLU A 78 4.05 -7.02 7.66
C GLU A 78 2.59 -7.47 7.46
N TYR A 79 1.62 -6.62 7.80
CA TYR A 79 0.20 -6.91 7.67
C TYR A 79 -0.21 -7.18 6.22
N ILE A 80 0.30 -6.40 5.25
CA ILE A 80 -0.05 -6.56 3.83
C ILE A 80 0.75 -7.65 3.10
N ALA A 81 1.65 -8.37 3.77
CA ALA A 81 2.52 -9.35 3.10
C ALA A 81 1.72 -10.43 2.33
N ASN A 82 0.64 -10.94 2.93
CA ASN A 82 -0.24 -11.91 2.28
C ASN A 82 -0.98 -11.31 1.08
N TYR A 83 -1.41 -10.05 1.17
CA TYR A 83 -2.01 -9.33 0.05
C TYR A 83 -1.04 -9.22 -1.12
N LEU A 84 0.21 -8.83 -0.86
CA LEU A 84 1.24 -8.70 -1.90
C LEU A 84 1.54 -10.03 -2.56
N LYS A 85 1.61 -11.12 -1.77
CA LYS A 85 1.83 -12.46 -2.31
C LYS A 85 0.70 -12.87 -3.26
N GLU A 86 -0.56 -12.79 -2.82
CA GLU A 86 -1.69 -13.22 -3.65
C GLU A 86 -1.83 -12.35 -4.90
N VAL A 87 -1.74 -11.03 -4.77
CA VAL A 87 -1.97 -10.11 -5.90
C VAL A 87 -0.80 -10.06 -6.88
N GLU A 88 0.44 -9.91 -6.40
CA GLU A 88 1.60 -9.70 -7.28
C GLU A 88 2.14 -11.05 -7.81
N ILE A 89 2.21 -12.09 -6.97
CA ILE A 89 2.78 -13.39 -7.35
C ILE A 89 1.70 -14.33 -7.88
N ASP A 90 0.68 -14.64 -7.08
CA ASP A 90 -0.26 -15.71 -7.44
C ASP A 90 -1.17 -15.29 -8.60
N GLU A 91 -1.65 -14.05 -8.63
CA GLU A 91 -2.51 -13.51 -9.69
C GLU A 91 -1.73 -12.91 -10.86
N CYS A 92 -0.75 -12.04 -10.59
CA CYS A 92 -0.03 -11.32 -11.66
C CYS A 92 1.25 -12.03 -12.13
N ASN A 93 1.65 -13.13 -11.49
CA ASN A 93 2.83 -13.93 -11.83
C ASN A 93 4.11 -13.08 -12.00
N CYS A 94 4.27 -12.07 -11.13
CA CYS A 94 5.43 -11.19 -11.12
C CYS A 94 6.66 -11.88 -10.53
N ASP A 95 7.82 -11.72 -11.18
CA ASP A 95 9.11 -12.19 -10.68
C ASP A 95 9.65 -11.22 -9.61
N MET A 96 9.18 -11.41 -8.37
CA MET A 96 9.60 -10.62 -7.23
C MET A 96 9.53 -11.40 -5.92
N THR A 97 10.35 -11.01 -4.94
CA THR A 97 10.32 -11.56 -3.59
C THR A 97 9.49 -10.65 -2.69
N ILE A 98 8.58 -11.24 -1.90
CA ILE A 98 7.90 -10.51 -0.81
C ILE A 98 8.82 -10.54 0.40
N ASP A 99 9.28 -9.38 0.82
CA ASP A 99 10.09 -9.20 2.03
C ASP A 99 9.33 -8.38 3.09
N GLU A 100 9.95 -8.19 4.25
CA GLU A 100 9.42 -7.39 5.37
C GLU A 100 9.29 -5.89 5.05
N ASN A 101 9.84 -5.43 3.92
CA ASN A 101 9.77 -4.03 3.50
C ASN A 101 8.50 -3.70 2.73
N GLY A 102 7.63 -4.68 2.45
CA GLY A 102 6.37 -4.48 1.74
C GLY A 102 6.58 -4.49 0.22
N TYR A 103 6.11 -3.45 -0.48
CA TYR A 103 6.31 -3.36 -1.94
C TYR A 103 7.81 -3.26 -2.29
N PRO A 104 8.36 -4.14 -3.16
CA PRO A 104 9.80 -4.17 -3.43
C PRO A 104 10.27 -3.06 -4.38
N THR A 105 9.36 -2.50 -5.18
CA THR A 105 9.69 -1.44 -6.14
C THR A 105 8.51 -0.57 -6.49
N ILE A 106 8.82 0.68 -6.82
CA ILE A 106 7.91 1.67 -7.37
C ILE A 106 7.75 1.52 -8.91
N GLY A 107 8.59 0.72 -9.59
CA GLY A 107 8.70 0.72 -11.06
C GLY A 107 7.41 0.29 -11.78
N ALA A 108 6.81 -0.83 -11.35
CA ALA A 108 5.48 -1.21 -11.78
C ALA A 108 4.44 -0.37 -11.01
N ARG A 109 3.57 0.34 -11.75
CA ARG A 109 2.39 1.01 -11.18
C ARG A 109 1.21 0.06 -11.27
N ASN A 110 0.11 0.41 -10.61
CA ASN A 110 -1.14 -0.32 -10.80
C ASN A 110 -1.54 -0.36 -12.28
N ILE A 111 -1.79 -1.55 -12.81
CA ILE A 111 -2.29 -1.76 -14.16
C ILE A 111 -3.81 -1.64 -14.11
N MET A 112 -4.35 -0.73 -14.93
CA MET A 112 -5.80 -0.52 -15.01
C MET A 112 -6.40 -1.41 -16.10
N ALA A 113 -7.62 -1.87 -15.88
CA ALA A 113 -8.43 -2.54 -16.89
C ALA A 113 -9.90 -2.17 -16.70
N CYS A 114 -10.69 -2.33 -17.76
CA CYS A 114 -12.14 -2.36 -17.61
C CYS A 114 -12.53 -3.70 -16.96
N ILE A 115 -13.50 -3.69 -16.05
CA ILE A 115 -13.99 -4.91 -15.39
C ILE A 115 -14.93 -5.73 -16.29
N GLY A 116 -15.35 -5.15 -17.42
CA GLY A 116 -16.28 -5.67 -18.41
C GLY A 116 -16.50 -4.66 -19.51
#